data_AF-A0A2A2R302-F1
#
_entry.id   AF-A0A2A2R302-F1
#
_cell.length_a   1.000
_cell.length_b   1.000
_cell.length_c   1.000
_cell.angle_alpha   90.00
_cell.angle_beta   90.00
_cell.angle_gamma   90.00
#
_symmetry.space_group_name_H-M   'P 1'
#
loop_
_entity.id
_entity.type
_entity.pdbx_description
1 polymer ?
#
loop_
_entity_poly.entity_id
_entity_poly.type
_entity_poly.pdbx_seq_one_letter_code
_entity_poly.pdbx_strand_id
1 'polypeptide(L)'
;MALPFNDVKFPDLAKKWIPWYNKDLAKDQRYQSQCKGRWIEIRNADGKSCFAQWQDVGPFRYDHAAYVFGKERPNTFNKAGLDVSPAVKTHLGLVGLDICDWRFVEAWEVREGPWITYGEQAIVMAAIKQREQAHKNSTAKLAQVTSNPATE
;
A
#
# COMPACT_ATOMS: atom_id res chain seq x y z
N MET A 1 -6.98 -1.08 3.34
CA MET A 1 -8.21 -0.50 2.75
C MET A 1 -7.99 -0.26 1.26
N ALA A 2 -9.05 -0.04 0.47
CA ALA A 2 -8.94 0.08 -0.98
C ALA A 2 -9.54 1.39 -1.54
N LEU A 3 -8.82 1.97 -2.50
CA LEU A 3 -9.22 3.12 -3.31
C LEU A 3 -9.20 2.75 -4.80
N PRO A 4 -10.06 3.35 -5.64
CA PRO A 4 -10.34 2.86 -7.00
C PRO A 4 -9.30 3.34 -8.02
N PHE A 5 -8.02 3.20 -7.70
CA PHE A 5 -6.92 3.61 -8.58
C PHE A 5 -5.71 2.67 -8.50
N ASN A 6 -5.31 2.10 -9.62
CA ASN A 6 -4.16 1.22 -9.76
C ASN A 6 -3.07 1.91 -10.56
N ASP A 7 -2.06 2.43 -9.87
CA ASP A 7 -0.97 3.17 -10.48
C ASP A 7 -0.05 2.30 -11.36
N VAL A 8 0.08 1.01 -11.03
CA VAL A 8 0.85 0.03 -11.83
C VAL A 8 0.15 -0.26 -13.16
N LYS A 9 -1.17 -0.41 -13.15
CA LYS A 9 -1.97 -0.67 -14.37
C LYS A 9 -2.14 0.57 -15.24
N PHE A 10 -2.18 1.76 -14.63
CA PHE A 10 -2.40 3.04 -15.33
C PHE A 10 -1.23 4.02 -15.11
N PRO A 11 -0.03 3.74 -15.66
CA PRO A 11 1.17 4.53 -15.39
C PRO A 11 1.07 5.97 -15.91
N ASP A 12 0.34 6.21 -17.01
CA ASP A 12 0.13 7.57 -17.53
C ASP A 12 -0.77 8.41 -16.61
N LEU A 13 -1.80 7.78 -16.04
CA LEU A 13 -2.63 8.43 -15.02
C LEU A 13 -1.83 8.64 -13.74
N ALA A 14 -1.01 7.67 -13.35
CA ALA A 14 -0.15 7.76 -12.17
C ALA A 14 0.78 8.97 -12.26
N LYS A 15 1.46 9.13 -13.40
CA LYS A 15 2.34 10.27 -13.70
C LYS A 15 1.63 11.62 -13.63
N LYS A 16 0.35 11.66 -14.00
CA LYS A 16 -0.45 12.89 -14.04
C LYS A 16 -1.04 13.26 -12.67
N TRP A 17 -1.49 12.28 -11.91
CA TRP A 17 -2.38 12.50 -10.76
C TRP A 17 -1.73 12.28 -9.40
N ILE A 18 -0.72 11.40 -9.29
CA ILE A 18 -0.12 11.09 -8.00
C ILE A 18 0.77 12.29 -7.57
N PRO A 19 0.47 12.96 -6.44
CA PRO A 19 1.24 14.12 -6.01
C PRO A 19 2.71 13.81 -5.68
N TRP A 20 2.96 12.57 -5.24
CA TRP A 20 4.29 12.05 -4.90
C TRP A 20 4.88 11.14 -5.98
N TYR A 21 4.48 11.32 -7.24
CA TYR A 21 4.96 10.46 -8.32
C TYR A 21 6.47 10.53 -8.47
N ASN A 22 7.12 9.37 -8.37
CA ASN A 22 8.54 9.19 -8.59
C ASN A 22 8.78 8.47 -9.92
N LYS A 23 9.45 9.17 -10.85
CA LYS A 23 9.77 8.66 -12.19
C LYS A 23 10.79 7.53 -12.17
N ASP A 24 11.74 7.58 -11.25
CA ASP A 24 12.83 6.59 -11.19
C ASP A 24 12.30 5.28 -10.61
N LEU A 25 11.50 5.34 -9.54
CA LEU A 25 10.78 4.17 -9.03
C LEU A 25 9.85 3.56 -10.08
N ALA A 26 9.14 4.38 -10.87
CA ALA A 26 8.29 3.88 -11.94
C ALA A 26 9.06 3.13 -13.05
N LYS A 27 10.33 3.50 -13.29
CA LYS A 27 11.19 2.83 -14.27
C LYS A 27 11.81 1.56 -13.70
N ASP A 28 12.47 1.67 -12.55
CA ASP A 28 13.28 0.60 -11.97
C ASP A 28 12.41 -0.47 -11.30
N GLN A 29 11.23 -0.09 -10.81
CA GLN A 29 10.33 -0.94 -10.04
C GLN A 29 8.90 -0.87 -10.61
N ARG A 30 8.75 -1.06 -11.93
CA ARG A 30 7.47 -0.88 -12.66
C ARG A 30 6.25 -1.64 -12.10
N TYR A 31 6.46 -2.69 -11.31
CA TYR A 31 5.39 -3.49 -10.69
C TYR A 31 5.14 -3.15 -9.22
N GLN A 32 5.89 -2.20 -8.65
CA GLN A 32 5.70 -1.72 -7.29
C GLN A 32 4.81 -0.48 -7.32
N SER A 33 3.73 -0.53 -6.55
CA SER A 33 2.82 0.60 -6.39
C SER A 33 3.43 1.67 -5.50
N GLN A 34 3.36 2.93 -5.94
CA GLN A 34 3.71 4.12 -5.18
C GLN A 34 2.55 4.60 -4.28
N CYS A 35 1.35 4.05 -4.47
CA CYS A 35 0.17 4.32 -3.66
C CYS A 35 0.08 3.39 -2.44
N LYS A 36 0.61 2.16 -2.56
CA LYS A 36 0.56 1.17 -1.49
C LYS A 36 1.27 1.65 -0.23
N GLY A 37 0.64 1.45 0.92
CA GLY A 37 1.14 1.82 2.23
C GLY A 37 0.89 3.27 2.63
N ARG A 38 0.33 4.11 1.74
CA ARG A 38 -0.04 5.49 2.08
C ARG A 38 -1.15 5.50 3.12
N TRP A 39 -1.05 6.42 4.07
CA TRP A 39 -2.02 6.58 5.13
C TRP A 39 -3.17 7.48 4.70
N ILE A 40 -4.35 7.12 5.20
CA ILE A 40 -5.54 7.94 5.09
C ILE A 40 -6.24 8.03 6.45
N GLU A 41 -6.88 9.17 6.69
CA GLU A 41 -7.88 9.34 7.74
C GLU A 41 -9.26 9.15 7.12
N ILE A 42 -10.11 8.37 7.79
CA ILE A 42 -11.52 8.15 7.45
C ILE A 42 -12.36 8.64 8.62
N ARG A 43 -13.35 9.49 8.36
CA ARG A 43 -14.23 10.07 9.36
C ARG A 43 -15.69 9.75 9.04
N ASN A 44 -16.40 9.20 10.03
CA ASN A 44 -17.84 8.93 9.90
C ASN A 44 -18.68 10.21 10.12
N ALA A 45 -19.99 10.11 9.91
CA ALA A 45 -20.92 11.22 10.09
C ALA A 45 -20.96 11.77 11.54
N ASP A 46 -20.68 10.93 12.54
CA ASP A 46 -20.65 11.32 13.96
C ASP A 46 -19.33 11.99 14.38
N GLY A 47 -18.38 12.18 13.46
CA GLY A 47 -17.09 12.80 13.71
C GLY A 47 -16.01 11.87 14.28
N LYS A 48 -16.26 10.56 14.35
CA LYS A 48 -15.26 9.56 14.73
C LYS A 48 -14.28 9.33 13.58
N SER A 49 -12.98 9.39 13.89
CA SER A 49 -11.90 9.14 12.92
C SER A 49 -11.21 7.78 13.12
N CYS A 50 -10.73 7.21 12.00
CA CYS A 50 -9.90 6.02 11.94
C CYS A 50 -8.79 6.22 10.90
N PHE A 51 -7.57 5.78 11.23
CA PHE A 51 -6.44 5.82 10.32
C PHE A 51 -6.21 4.45 9.72
N ALA A 52 -6.03 4.39 8.40
CA ALA A 52 -5.82 3.13 7.69
C ALA A 52 -4.82 3.32 6.55
N GLN A 53 -4.11 2.24 6.22
CA GLN A 53 -3.25 2.21 5.05
C GLN A 53 -4.00 1.74 3.81
N TRP A 54 -3.75 2.41 2.70
CA TRP A 54 -4.11 1.95 1.37
C TRP A 54 -3.30 0.71 1.00
N GLN A 55 -3.96 -0.43 0.86
CA GLN A 55 -3.31 -1.74 0.65
C GLN A 55 -3.82 -2.48 -0.59
N ASP A 56 -4.98 -2.10 -1.13
CA ASP A 56 -5.60 -2.77 -2.27
C ASP A 56 -6.32 -1.78 -3.20
N VAL A 57 -6.79 -2.24 -4.37
CA VAL A 57 -7.47 -1.40 -5.36
C VAL A 57 -8.93 -1.79 -5.50
N GLY A 58 -9.81 -0.80 -5.43
CA GLY A 58 -11.25 -0.96 -5.62
C GLY A 58 -12.03 0.17 -4.94
N PRO A 59 -13.37 0.15 -4.95
CA PRO A 59 -14.21 -0.91 -5.50
C PRO A 59 -14.56 -0.71 -6.99
N PHE A 60 -14.93 -1.81 -7.68
CA PHE A 60 -15.51 -1.90 -9.04
C PHE A 60 -14.65 -1.44 -10.23
N ARG A 61 -13.79 -0.45 -10.04
CA ARG A 61 -12.91 0.11 -11.06
C ARG A 61 -11.56 0.48 -10.47
N TYR A 62 -10.61 0.73 -11.36
CA TYR A 62 -9.19 0.83 -10.99
C TYR A 62 -8.49 2.05 -11.61
N ASP A 63 -9.24 2.94 -12.25
CA ASP A 63 -8.73 4.06 -13.06
C ASP A 63 -9.24 5.43 -12.57
N HIS A 64 -9.92 5.50 -11.42
CA HIS A 64 -10.66 6.68 -10.98
C HIS A 64 -9.77 7.70 -10.25
N ALA A 65 -8.68 8.11 -10.89
CA ALA A 65 -7.71 9.05 -10.33
C ALA A 65 -8.31 10.41 -9.94
N ALA A 66 -9.33 10.87 -10.69
CA ALA A 66 -10.01 12.13 -10.43
C ALA A 66 -10.86 12.13 -9.15
N TYR A 67 -11.31 10.96 -8.69
CA TYR A 67 -11.91 10.79 -7.37
C TYR A 67 -10.83 10.73 -6.28
N VAL A 68 -9.79 9.92 -6.50
CA VAL A 68 -8.75 9.66 -5.48
C VAL A 68 -7.89 10.89 -5.18
N PHE A 69 -7.50 11.63 -6.22
CA PHE A 69 -6.57 12.78 -6.10
C PHE A 69 -7.22 14.12 -6.48
N GLY A 70 -8.47 14.09 -6.95
CA GLY A 70 -9.19 15.28 -7.40
C GLY A 70 -10.39 15.61 -6.52
N LYS A 71 -11.41 16.20 -7.14
CA LYS A 71 -12.65 16.64 -6.48
C LYS A 71 -13.88 15.86 -6.96
N GLU A 72 -13.69 14.88 -7.84
CA GLU A 72 -14.80 14.08 -8.35
C GLU A 72 -15.39 13.25 -7.20
N ARG A 73 -16.69 12.96 -7.26
CA ARG A 73 -17.35 12.03 -6.33
C ARG A 73 -17.41 10.64 -6.97
N PRO A 74 -17.52 9.55 -6.19
CA PRO A 74 -17.73 8.22 -6.77
C PRO A 74 -19.05 8.22 -7.55
N ASN A 75 -18.97 7.86 -8.82
CA ASN A 75 -20.10 7.93 -9.76
C ASN A 75 -20.40 6.60 -10.43
N THR A 76 -19.64 5.56 -10.09
CA THR A 76 -19.84 4.19 -10.57
C THR A 76 -20.81 3.47 -9.62
N PHE A 77 -21.27 2.26 -9.99
CA PHE A 77 -22.11 1.33 -9.22
C PHE A 77 -22.21 1.65 -7.72
N ASN A 78 -23.45 1.71 -7.19
CA ASN A 78 -23.81 2.08 -5.80
C ASN A 78 -23.10 3.32 -5.20
N LYS A 79 -22.34 4.09 -5.99
CA LYS A 79 -21.58 5.28 -5.60
C LYS A 79 -20.56 5.02 -4.48
N ALA A 80 -20.04 3.80 -4.38
CA ALA A 80 -18.93 3.52 -3.46
C ALA A 80 -17.59 3.94 -4.08
N GLY A 81 -16.80 4.70 -3.32
CA GLY A 81 -15.42 5.07 -3.69
C GLY A 81 -14.37 4.56 -2.72
N LEU A 82 -14.78 3.91 -1.65
CA LEU A 82 -13.90 3.50 -0.57
C LEU A 82 -14.31 2.12 -0.08
N ASP A 83 -13.38 1.17 -0.03
CA ASP A 83 -13.60 -0.11 0.62
C ASP A 83 -12.74 -0.21 1.89
N VAL A 84 -13.39 -0.43 3.02
CA VAL A 84 -12.77 -0.40 4.34
C VAL A 84 -12.72 -1.79 4.93
N SER A 85 -11.64 -2.10 5.66
CA SER A 85 -11.51 -3.41 6.31
C SER A 85 -12.56 -3.59 7.41
N PRO A 86 -12.88 -4.83 7.81
CA PRO A 86 -13.81 -5.10 8.91
C PRO A 86 -13.44 -4.36 10.21
N ALA A 87 -12.15 -4.22 10.52
CA ALA A 87 -11.69 -3.49 11.71
C ALA A 87 -12.02 -1.99 11.65
N VAL A 88 -11.81 -1.34 10.49
CA VAL A 88 -12.16 0.07 10.28
C VAL A 88 -13.67 0.25 10.35
N LYS A 89 -14.43 -0.63 9.69
CA LYS A 89 -15.90 -0.64 9.72
C LYS A 89 -16.42 -0.70 11.16
N THR A 90 -15.96 -1.67 11.95
CA THR A 90 -16.37 -1.85 13.34
C THR A 90 -15.98 -0.65 14.21
N HIS A 91 -14.75 -0.15 14.06
CA HIS A 91 -14.30 1.02 14.83
C HIS A 91 -15.16 2.25 14.53
N LEU A 92 -15.47 2.51 13.26
CA LEU A 92 -16.27 3.67 12.84
C LEU A 92 -17.79 3.48 12.98
N GLY A 93 -18.25 2.26 13.29
CA GLY A 93 -19.69 1.96 13.38
C GLY A 93 -20.41 1.99 12.02
N LEU A 94 -19.70 1.78 10.91
CA LEU A 94 -20.28 1.87 9.57
C LEU A 94 -21.16 0.66 9.24
N VAL A 95 -22.27 0.91 8.53
CA VAL A 95 -23.27 -0.13 8.23
C VAL A 95 -23.46 -0.33 6.72
N GLY A 96 -22.96 -1.45 6.19
CA GLY A 96 -23.10 -1.77 4.76
C GLY A 96 -22.45 -0.72 3.86
N LEU A 97 -23.26 -0.04 3.05
CA LEU A 97 -22.86 1.14 2.29
C LEU A 97 -23.21 2.38 3.12
N ASP A 98 -22.19 3.16 3.46
CA ASP A 98 -22.33 4.29 4.37
C ASP A 98 -21.56 5.52 3.86
N ILE A 99 -21.85 6.69 4.40
CA ILE A 99 -21.20 7.95 4.02
C ILE A 99 -20.07 8.26 4.99
N CYS A 100 -18.88 8.49 4.44
CA CYS A 100 -17.73 8.96 5.19
C CYS A 100 -16.94 10.00 4.39
N ASP A 101 -16.23 10.85 5.13
CA ASP A 101 -15.16 11.67 4.58
C ASP A 101 -13.85 10.91 4.69
N TRP A 102 -12.90 11.19 3.80
CA TRP A 102 -11.53 10.71 3.96
C TRP A 102 -10.53 11.70 3.37
N ARG A 103 -9.28 11.61 3.82
CA ARG A 103 -8.15 12.38 3.28
C ARG A 103 -6.84 11.61 3.39
N PHE A 104 -5.86 11.97 2.56
CA PHE A 104 -4.48 11.55 2.79
C PHE A 104 -3.93 12.20 4.06
N VAL A 105 -3.13 11.43 4.79
CA VAL A 105 -2.39 11.90 5.95
C VAL A 105 -0.98 11.35 5.92
N GLU A 106 -0.10 12.04 6.61
CA GLU A 106 1.29 11.60 6.76
C GLU A 106 1.45 10.70 7.97
N ALA A 107 2.51 9.87 7.95
CA ALA A 107 2.71 8.86 8.99
C ALA A 107 2.82 9.45 10.40
N TRP A 108 3.35 10.67 10.53
CA TRP A 108 3.49 11.38 11.82
C TRP A 108 2.16 11.96 12.35
N GLU A 109 1.12 12.08 11.51
CA GLU A 109 -0.23 12.46 11.97
C GLU A 109 -0.96 11.28 12.62
N VAL A 110 -0.49 10.06 12.36
CA VAL A 110 -1.07 8.84 12.89
C VAL A 110 -0.50 8.58 14.28
N ARG A 111 -1.37 8.60 15.31
CA ARG A 111 -0.95 8.30 16.69
C ARG A 111 -0.24 6.96 16.77
N GLU A 112 0.73 6.85 17.67
CA GLU A 112 1.38 5.58 17.93
C GLU A 112 0.36 4.52 18.35
N GLY A 113 0.52 3.32 17.82
CA GLY A 113 -0.36 2.21 18.11
C GLY A 113 0.30 0.85 17.87
N PRO A 114 -0.39 -0.25 18.20
CA PRO A 114 0.20 -1.60 18.23
C PRO A 114 0.84 -2.05 16.90
N TRP A 115 0.42 -1.45 15.77
CA TRP A 115 0.99 -1.71 14.45
C TRP A 115 2.44 -1.23 14.30
N ILE A 116 2.92 -0.31 15.15
CA ILE A 116 4.34 0.06 15.18
C ILE A 116 5.17 -1.14 15.64
N THR A 117 4.78 -1.78 16.75
CA THR A 117 5.48 -2.95 17.28
C THR A 117 5.48 -4.11 16.28
N TYR A 118 4.35 -4.35 15.61
CA TYR A 118 4.28 -5.36 14.54
C TYR A 118 5.12 -4.97 13.32
N GLY A 119 5.19 -3.68 12.98
CA GLY A 119 6.02 -3.17 11.89
C GLY A 119 7.51 -3.32 12.17
N GLU A 120 7.97 -2.96 13.37
CA GLU A 120 9.35 -3.15 13.81
C GLU A 120 9.75 -4.62 13.78
N GLN A 121 8.89 -5.50 14.31
CA GLN A 121 9.10 -6.95 14.24
C GLN A 121 9.17 -7.43 12.78
N ALA A 122 8.29 -6.92 11.90
CA ALA A 122 8.31 -7.29 10.48
C ALA A 122 9.59 -6.82 9.77
N ILE A 123 10.09 -5.62 10.07
CA ILE A 123 11.35 -5.08 9.54
C ILE A 123 12.53 -5.93 10.02
N VAL A 124 12.61 -6.23 11.32
CA VAL A 124 13.66 -7.08 11.90
C VAL A 124 13.63 -8.47 11.28
N MET A 125 12.45 -9.09 11.15
CA MET A 125 12.30 -10.42 10.55
C MET A 125 12.67 -10.42 9.06
N ALA A 126 12.34 -9.35 8.31
CA ALA A 126 12.75 -9.21 6.91
C ALA A 126 14.28 -9.10 6.78
N ALA A 127 14.92 -8.31 7.66
CA ALA A 127 16.38 -8.18 7.69
C ALA A 127 17.07 -9.50 8.05
N ILE A 128 16.54 -10.25 9.02
CA ILE A 128 17.05 -11.58 9.39
C ILE A 128 16.94 -12.53 8.19
N LYS A 129 15.77 -12.62 7.55
CA LYS A 129 15.59 -13.49 6.38
C LYS A 129 16.52 -13.13 5.22
N GLN A 130 16.72 -11.85 4.92
CA GLN A 130 17.67 -11.43 3.89
C GLN A 130 19.10 -11.87 4.21
N ARG A 131 19.53 -11.76 5.47
CA ARG A 131 20.85 -12.20 5.92
C ARG A 131 21.02 -13.72 5.81
N GLU A 132 20.01 -14.50 6.20
CA GLU A 132 20.02 -15.95 6.04
C GLU A 132 20.07 -16.37 4.56
N GLN A 133 19.30 -15.70 3.70
CA GLN A 133 19.31 -15.95 2.25
C GLN A 133 20.70 -15.66 1.64
N ALA A 134 21.31 -14.53 2.02
CA ALA A 134 22.64 -14.16 1.57
C ALA A 134 23.70 -15.17 2.04
N HIS A 135 23.59 -15.65 3.28
CA HIS A 135 24.46 -16.68 3.81
C HIS A 135 24.31 -17.99 3.03
N LYS A 136 23.08 -18.50 2.85
CA LYS A 136 22.81 -19.71 2.05
C LYS A 136 23.35 -19.60 0.61
N ASN A 137 23.13 -18.45 -0.03
CA ASN A 137 23.62 -18.21 -1.40
C ASN A 137 25.16 -18.19 -1.45
N SER A 138 25.82 -17.61 -0.45
CA SER A 138 27.27 -17.60 -0.34
C SER A 138 27.84 -19.00 -0.11
N THR A 139 27.23 -19.78 0.77
CA THR A 139 27.63 -21.17 1.04
C THR A 139 27.42 -22.07 -0.20
N ALA A 140 26.30 -21.92 -0.91
CA ALA A 140 26.02 -22.66 -2.14
C ALA A 140 27.04 -22.32 -3.24
N LYS A 141 27.41 -21.04 -3.37
CA LYS A 141 28.42 -20.59 -4.32
C LYS A 141 29.82 -21.12 -3.98
N LEU A 142 30.19 -21.14 -2.71
CA LEU A 142 31.46 -21.72 -2.24
C LEU A 142 31.54 -23.22 -2.55
N ALA A 143 30.45 -23.96 -2.31
CA ALA A 143 30.36 -25.39 -2.59
C ALA A 143 30.51 -25.71 -4.09
N GLN A 144 29.92 -24.90 -4.97
CA GLN A 144 30.07 -25.03 -6.44
C GLN A 144 31.50 -24.75 -6.93
N VAL A 145 32.19 -23.79 -6.32
CA VAL A 145 33.59 -23.49 -6.65
C VAL A 145 34.51 -24.64 -6.22
N THR A 146 34.25 -25.25 -5.07
CA THR A 146 35.05 -26.39 -4.59
C THR A 146 34.82 -27.70 -5.36
N SER A 147 33.68 -27.84 -6.03
CA SER A 147 33.34 -29.04 -6.82
C SER A 147 33.85 -29.02 -8.27
N ASN A 148 34.34 -27.87 -8.75
CA ASN A 148 35.00 -27.73 -10.05
C ASN A 148 36.52 -27.50 -9.83
N PRO A 149 37.31 -28.55 -9.54
CA PRO A 149 38.75 -28.42 -9.68
C PRO A 149 39.07 -28.23 -11.16
N ALA A 150 39.82 -27.17 -11.48
CA ALA A 150 40.25 -26.88 -12.83
C ALA A 150 41.00 -28.08 -13.43
N THR A 151 40.52 -28.56 -14.57
CA THR A 151 41.30 -29.43 -15.45
C THR A 151 42.36 -28.56 -16.13
N GLU A 152 43.61 -28.65 -15.68
CA GLU A 152 44.80 -28.34 -16.48
C GLU A 152 45.05 -29.44 -17.53
#